data_AF-A0A538I7D0-F1
#
_entry.id   AF-A0A538I7D0-F1
#
_cell.length_a   1.000
_cell.length_b   1.000
_cell.length_c   1.000
_cell.angle_alpha   90.00
_cell.angle_beta   90.00
_cell.angle_gamma   90.00
#
_symmetry.space_group_name_H-M   'P 1'
#
loop_
_entity.id
_entity.type
_entity.pdbx_description
1 polymer ?
#
loop_
_entity_poly.entity_id
_entity_poly.type
_entity_poly.pdbx_seq_one_letter_code
_entity_poly.pdbx_strand_id
1 'polypeptide(L)'
;SARDELAGEGVRARVVSMPCSELFDRQPQAYRDEVLPPAIKARVAIEQASTLGWHRYVGDGGAIVGMHTFGASAPLKMLVVKFGFTPEAVTQVAREQVAAARGTA
;
A
#
# COMPACT_ATOMS: atom_id res chain seq x y z
N SER A 1 14.48 -1.22 0.55
CA SER A 1 13.06 -0.90 0.81
C SER A 1 12.19 -1.83 -0.03
N ALA A 2 10.88 -1.93 0.23
CA ALA A 2 10.02 -2.78 -0.60
C ALA A 2 10.09 -2.44 -2.09
N ARG A 3 10.22 -1.15 -2.44
CA ARG A 3 10.45 -0.72 -3.83
C ARG A 3 11.76 -1.28 -4.41
N ASP A 4 12.85 -1.24 -3.64
CA ASP A 4 14.16 -1.69 -4.12
C ASP A 4 14.22 -3.21 -4.27
N GLU A 5 13.59 -3.95 -3.35
CA GLU A 5 13.45 -5.40 -3.42
C GLU A 5 12.66 -5.81 -4.67
N LEU A 6 11.48 -5.19 -4.88
CA LEU A 6 10.66 -5.41 -6.08
C LEU A 6 11.42 -5.04 -7.37
N ALA A 7 12.21 -3.97 -7.35
CA ALA A 7 13.02 -3.58 -8.50
C ALA A 7 14.08 -4.65 -8.85
N GLY A 8 14.67 -5.30 -7.84
CA GLY A 8 15.57 -6.45 -8.03
C GLY A 8 14.91 -7.65 -8.70
N GLU A 9 13.59 -7.75 -8.62
CA GLU A 9 12.75 -8.79 -9.26
C GLU A 9 12.16 -8.35 -10.60
N GLY A 10 12.53 -7.17 -11.11
CA GLY A 10 11.99 -6.62 -12.35
C GLY A 10 10.59 -6.03 -12.21
N VAL A 11 10.08 -5.84 -10.99
CA VAL A 11 8.80 -5.18 -10.72
C VAL A 11 9.03 -3.69 -10.50
N ARG A 12 8.47 -2.86 -11.39
CA ARG A 12 8.53 -1.40 -11.28
C ARG A 12 7.43 -0.89 -10.35
N ALA A 13 7.77 -0.58 -9.10
CA ALA A 13 6.86 0.02 -8.14
C ALA A 13 6.95 1.57 -8.13
N ARG A 14 5.79 2.23 -8.02
CA ARG A 14 5.66 3.67 -7.76
C ARG A 14 5.32 3.88 -6.29
N VAL A 15 6.04 4.77 -5.61
CA VAL A 15 5.72 5.19 -4.24
C VAL A 15 4.99 6.53 -4.31
N VAL A 16 3.82 6.60 -3.66
CA VAL A 16 3.01 7.82 -3.56
C VAL A 16 2.87 8.17 -2.08
N SER A 17 3.28 9.39 -1.72
CA SER A 17 3.00 9.95 -0.39
C SER A 17 1.62 10.62 -0.42
N MET A 18 0.76 10.31 0.57
CA MET A 18 -0.60 10.82 0.66
C MET A 18 -0.83 11.53 2.01
N PRO A 19 -0.23 12.72 2.22
CA PRO A 19 -0.25 13.39 3.53
C PRO A 19 -1.60 14.02 3.91
N CYS A 20 -2.47 14.27 2.94
CA CYS A 20 -3.83 14.77 3.16
C CYS A 20 -4.75 14.23 2.06
N SER A 21 -5.53 13.22 2.41
CA SER A 21 -6.49 12.56 1.51
C SER A 21 -7.59 13.51 1.07
N GLU A 22 -8.03 14.43 1.92
CA GLU A 22 -9.09 15.40 1.61
C GLU A 22 -8.65 16.41 0.54
N LEU A 23 -7.40 16.88 0.60
CA LEU A 23 -6.86 17.77 -0.43
C LEU A 23 -6.60 17.03 -1.74
N PHE A 24 -6.19 15.76 -1.68
CA PHE A 24 -6.04 14.91 -2.86
C PHE A 24 -7.39 14.64 -3.54
N ASP A 25 -8.44 14.37 -2.77
CA ASP A 25 -9.79 14.11 -3.29
C ASP A 25 -10.41 15.35 -3.96
N ARG A 26 -9.97 16.55 -3.58
CA ARG A 26 -10.38 17.82 -4.22
C ARG A 26 -9.63 18.12 -5.52
N GLN A 27 -8.59 17.37 -5.85
CA GLN A 27 -7.85 17.59 -7.10
C GLN A 27 -8.68 17.18 -8.32
N PRO A 28 -8.45 17.79 -9.49
CA PRO A 28 -9.07 17.36 -10.74
C PRO A 28 -8.84 15.87 -11.01
N GLN A 29 -9.82 15.20 -11.61
CA GLN A 29 -9.74 13.76 -11.91
C GLN A 29 -8.48 13.40 -12.69
N ALA A 30 -8.08 14.22 -13.66
CA ALA A 30 -6.87 14.02 -14.45
C ALA A 30 -5.60 13.92 -13.58
N TYR A 31 -5.48 14.76 -12.54
CA TYR A 31 -4.35 14.69 -11.60
C TYR A 31 -4.42 13.44 -10.72
N ARG A 32 -5.61 13.08 -10.24
CA ARG A 32 -5.81 11.86 -9.44
C ARG A 32 -5.46 10.61 -10.25
N ASP A 33 -5.81 10.57 -11.53
CA ASP A 33 -5.47 9.48 -12.45
C ASP A 33 -3.99 9.47 -12.84
N GLU A 34 -3.35 10.64 -12.92
CA GLU A 34 -1.89 10.73 -13.11
C GLU A 34 -1.15 10.08 -11.93
N VAL A 35 -1.55 10.41 -10.69
CA VAL A 35 -0.95 9.88 -9.46
C VAL A 35 -1.29 8.40 -9.26
N LEU A 36 -2.57 8.04 -9.41
CA LEU A 36 -3.12 6.70 -9.22
C LEU A 36 -3.81 6.18 -10.51
N PRO A 37 -3.03 5.76 -11.54
CA PRO A 37 -3.57 5.33 -12.83
C PRO A 37 -4.64 4.23 -12.68
N PRO A 38 -5.86 4.43 -13.21
CA PRO A 38 -6.97 3.48 -13.05
C PRO A 38 -6.68 2.07 -13.57
N ALA A 39 -5.81 1.96 -14.57
CA ALA A 39 -5.37 0.69 -15.16
C ALA A 39 -4.45 -0.13 -14.23
N ILE A 40 -3.82 0.50 -13.24
CA ILE A 40 -2.96 -0.18 -12.27
C ILE A 40 -3.79 -0.55 -11.05
N LYS A 41 -4.24 -1.81 -11.00
CA LYS A 41 -5.04 -2.37 -9.90
C LYS A 41 -4.21 -2.89 -8.73
N ALA A 42 -3.00 -3.40 -9.00
CA ALA A 42 -2.06 -3.82 -7.98
C ALA A 42 -1.59 -2.61 -7.14
N ARG A 43 -2.26 -2.39 -6.00
CA ARG A 43 -2.00 -1.26 -5.10
C ARG A 43 -1.85 -1.76 -3.67
N VAL A 44 -0.94 -1.16 -2.92
CA VAL A 44 -0.77 -1.42 -1.49
C VAL A 44 -0.75 -0.09 -0.75
N ALA A 45 -1.69 0.12 0.18
CA ALA A 45 -1.64 1.21 1.14
C ALA A 45 -0.93 0.74 2.42
N ILE A 46 -0.11 1.60 3.03
CA ILE A 46 0.69 1.23 4.21
C ILE A 46 0.57 2.36 5.23
N GLU A 47 -0.01 2.08 6.39
CA GLU A 47 -0.15 3.05 7.48
C GLU A 47 -0.23 2.35 8.83
N GLN A 48 0.54 2.81 9.83
CA GLN A 48 0.47 2.30 11.21
C GLN A 48 -0.77 2.81 11.96
N ALA A 49 -1.94 2.70 11.33
CA ALA A 49 -3.24 3.13 11.84
C ALA A 49 -4.36 2.23 11.27
N SER A 50 -5.62 2.57 11.55
CA SER A 50 -6.78 1.84 11.03
C SER A 50 -6.77 1.77 9.51
N THR A 51 -7.23 0.64 8.96
CA THR A 51 -7.37 0.45 7.51
C THR A 51 -8.59 1.19 6.93
N LEU A 52 -9.43 1.79 7.78
CA LEU A 52 -10.64 2.49 7.37
C LEU A 52 -10.31 3.64 6.40
N GLY A 53 -11.04 3.69 5.28
CA GLY A 53 -10.88 4.72 4.24
C GLY A 53 -9.89 4.36 3.13
N TRP A 54 -8.86 3.57 3.39
CA TRP A 54 -7.84 3.22 2.39
C TRP A 54 -8.38 2.42 1.19
N HIS A 55 -9.46 1.68 1.37
CA HIS A 55 -10.18 0.96 0.30
C HIS A 55 -10.56 1.88 -0.87
N ARG A 56 -10.79 3.18 -0.63
CA ARG A 56 -11.07 4.19 -1.67
C ARG A 56 -9.92 4.32 -2.68
N TYR A 57 -8.68 4.15 -2.24
CA TYR A 57 -7.49 4.38 -3.06
C TYR A 57 -6.91 3.08 -3.61
N VAL A 58 -6.96 1.98 -2.85
CA VAL A 58 -6.42 0.69 -3.30
C VAL A 58 -7.40 -0.07 -4.20
N GLY A 59 -8.71 0.19 -4.07
CA GLY A 59 -9.73 -0.48 -4.87
C GLY A 59 -9.97 -1.93 -4.45
N ASP A 60 -10.66 -2.67 -5.33
CA ASP A 60 -11.03 -4.08 -5.19
C ASP A 60 -9.86 -5.05 -5.36
N GLY A 61 -8.89 -4.69 -6.21
CA GLY A 61 -7.69 -5.48 -6.49
C GLY A 61 -6.45 -5.08 -5.67
N GLY A 62 -6.63 -4.36 -4.56
CA GLY A 62 -5.53 -3.85 -3.74
C GLY A 62 -5.54 -4.37 -2.30
N ALA A 63 -4.43 -4.15 -1.60
CA ALA A 63 -4.24 -4.54 -0.21
C ALA A 63 -3.91 -3.34 0.70
N ILE A 64 -4.10 -3.52 2.00
CA ILE A 64 -3.82 -2.51 3.02
C ILE A 64 -2.98 -3.16 4.12
N VAL A 65 -1.77 -2.66 4.33
CA VAL A 65 -0.94 -2.98 5.49
C VAL A 65 -1.26 -1.94 6.56
N GLY A 66 -2.08 -2.33 7.54
CA GLY A 66 -2.52 -1.45 8.61
C GLY A 66 -2.85 -2.17 9.92
N MET A 67 -3.32 -1.41 10.90
CA MET A 67 -3.68 -1.92 12.23
C MET A 67 -5.12 -2.45 12.21
N HIS A 68 -5.30 -3.70 12.62
CA HIS A 68 -6.62 -4.35 12.77
C HIS A 68 -7.03 -4.56 14.24
N THR A 69 -6.13 -4.26 15.17
CA THR A 69 -6.33 -4.40 16.61
C THR A 69 -5.81 -3.15 17.32
N PHE A 70 -6.05 -3.07 18.63
CA PHE A 70 -5.28 -2.17 19.48
C PHE A 70 -3.78 -2.51 19.46
N GLY A 71 -2.98 -1.56 19.96
CA GLY A 71 -1.54 -1.74 20.13
C GLY A 71 -1.17 -2.70 21.26
N ALA A 72 0.10 -2.72 21.60
CA ALA A 72 0.64 -3.49 22.72
C ALA A 72 1.77 -2.71 23.41
N SER A 73 2.01 -3.00 24.69
CA SER A 73 3.14 -2.42 25.42
C SER A 73 4.42 -3.21 25.11
N ALA A 74 5.27 -2.68 24.24
CA ALA A 74 6.61 -3.21 23.94
C ALA A 74 7.45 -2.14 23.20
N PRO A 75 8.77 -2.33 23.07
CA PRO A 75 9.60 -1.46 22.23
C PRO A 75 9.12 -1.43 20.77
N LEU A 76 9.18 -0.26 20.12
CA LEU A 76 8.69 -0.06 18.75
C LEU A 76 9.25 -1.09 17.75
N LYS A 77 10.55 -1.42 17.84
CA LYS A 77 11.18 -2.41 16.95
C LYS A 77 10.47 -3.77 16.98
N MET A 78 9.99 -4.20 18.15
CA MET A 78 9.24 -5.44 18.30
C MET A 78 7.82 -5.31 17.73
N LEU A 79 7.18 -4.14 17.95
CA LEU A 79 5.82 -3.88 17.46
C LEU A 79 5.77 -3.79 15.94
N VAL A 80 6.76 -3.18 15.30
CA VAL A 80 6.89 -3.11 13.83
C VAL A 80 6.90 -4.51 13.22
N VAL A 81 7.68 -5.44 13.79
CA VAL A 81 7.71 -6.84 13.35
C VAL A 81 6.39 -7.54 13.65
N LYS A 82 5.88 -7.41 14.89
CA LYS A 82 4.63 -8.05 15.34
C LYS A 82 3.43 -7.67 14.47
N PHE A 83 3.34 -6.41 14.06
CA PHE A 83 2.22 -5.91 13.27
C PHE A 83 2.50 -5.86 11.76
N GLY A 84 3.64 -6.40 11.31
CA GLY A 84 3.92 -6.59 9.87
C GLY A 84 4.31 -5.32 9.10
N PHE A 85 4.85 -4.31 9.78
CA PHE A 85 5.34 -3.07 9.15
C PHE A 85 6.82 -3.14 8.76
N THR A 86 7.30 -4.31 8.35
CA THR A 86 8.68 -4.49 7.87
C THR A 86 8.74 -4.38 6.35
N PRO A 87 9.89 -4.00 5.77
CA PRO A 87 10.07 -4.02 4.31
C PRO A 87 9.68 -5.35 3.68
N GLU A 88 10.06 -6.47 4.30
CA GLU A 88 9.84 -7.82 3.77
C GLU A 88 8.35 -8.17 3.73
N ALA A 89 7.60 -7.81 4.77
CA ALA A 89 6.15 -8.00 4.83
C ALA A 89 5.44 -7.17 3.76
N VAL A 90 5.85 -5.91 3.58
CA VAL A 90 5.31 -5.03 2.53
C VAL A 90 5.64 -5.57 1.13
N THR A 91 6.87 -6.02 0.90
CA THR A 91 7.29 -6.64 -0.37
C THR A 91 6.42 -7.85 -0.68
N GLN A 92 6.18 -8.71 0.31
CA GLN A 92 5.37 -9.90 0.14
C GLN A 92 3.92 -9.57 -0.27
N VAL A 93 3.27 -8.63 0.43
CA VAL A 93 1.92 -8.17 0.08
C VAL A 93 1.90 -7.56 -1.33
N ALA A 94 2.91 -6.78 -1.70
CA ALA A 94 3.00 -6.20 -3.04
C ALA A 94 3.15 -7.27 -4.13
N ARG A 95 3.94 -8.33 -3.90
CA ARG A 95 4.07 -9.46 -4.84
C ARG A 95 2.72 -10.15 -5.07
N GLU A 96 1.95 -10.36 -4.01
CA GLU A 96 0.63 -10.98 -4.09
C GLU A 96 -0.33 -10.13 -4.95
N GLN A 97 -0.33 -8.80 -4.77
CA GLN A 97 -1.16 -7.91 -5.59
C GLN A 97 -0.73 -7.90 -7.06
N VAL A 98 0.58 -7.94 -7.34
CA VAL A 98 1.09 -8.03 -8.71
C VAL A 98 0.71 -9.36 -9.36
N ALA A 99 0.79 -10.47 -8.64
CA ALA A 99 0.38 -11.78 -9.13
C ALA A 99 -1.13 -11.82 -9.41
N ALA A 100 -1.96 -11.34 -8.48
CA ALA A 100 -3.42 -11.28 -8.63
C ALA A 100 -3.85 -10.42 -9.83
N ALA A 101 -3.21 -9.26 -10.04
CA ALA A 101 -3.50 -8.38 -11.17
C ALA A 101 -3.08 -8.97 -12.53
N ARG A 102 -2.14 -9.92 -12.56
CA ARG A 102 -1.75 -10.64 -13.79
C ARG A 102 -2.67 -11.82 -14.09
N GLY A 103 -3.28 -12.43 -13.08
CA GLY A 103 -4.21 -13.55 -13.24
C GLY A 103 -5.66 -13.14 -13.54
N THR A 104 -5.97 -11.85 -13.42
CA THR A 104 -7.28 -11.25 -13.74
C THR A 104 -7.32 -10.57 -15.11
N ALA A 105 -6.25 -10.73 -15.91
CA ALA A 105 -6.12 -10.25 -17.28
C ALA A 105 -6.49 -11.31 -18.32
#